data_AF-A0A4Q3C5W9-F1
#
_entry.id   AF-A0A4Q3C5W9-F1
#
_cell.length_a   1.000
_cell.length_b   1.000
_cell.length_c   1.000
_cell.angle_alpha   90.00
_cell.angle_beta   90.00
_cell.angle_gamma   90.00
#
_symmetry.space_group_name_H-M   'P 1'
#
loop_
_entity.id
_entity.type
_entity.pdbx_description
1 polymer ?
#
loop_
_entity_poly.entity_id
_entity_poly.type
_entity_poly.pdbx_seq_one_letter_code
_entity_poly.pdbx_strand_id
1 'polypeptide(L)'
;SFGDAPGGFSEELKELSFSPGVEYMYNDLFAIRAGYFYENPNKGGRHYATTGFGLKYDVLKFDFSYLIASQQNSPLANTLRSTLSASFGGVKNASKK
;
A
#
# COMPACT_ATOMS: atom_id res chain seq x y z
N SER A 1 3.93 25.86 11.76
CA SER A 1 4.88 26.25 12.81
C SER A 1 5.86 25.09 12.97
N PHE A 2 7.10 25.23 12.48
CA PHE A 2 8.20 24.24 12.58
C PHE A 2 9.01 24.45 13.89
N GLY A 3 8.40 25.06 14.90
CA GLY A 3 9.10 25.56 16.10
C GLY A 3 8.47 25.17 17.43
N ASP A 4 7.47 24.29 17.44
CA ASP A 4 6.69 23.96 18.66
C ASP A 4 7.13 22.64 19.34
N ALA A 5 8.09 21.92 18.74
CA ALA A 5 8.61 20.68 19.30
C ALA A 5 9.89 20.94 20.12
N PRO A 6 9.93 20.60 21.43
CA PRO A 6 11.08 20.85 22.31
C PRO A 6 12.39 20.11 21.92
N GLY A 7 12.41 19.33 20.83
CA GLY A 7 13.55 18.57 20.32
C GLY A 7 14.10 18.98 18.94
N GLY A 8 13.57 20.02 18.30
CA GLY A 8 14.06 20.55 17.01
C GLY A 8 14.02 19.56 15.83
N PHE A 9 14.88 19.77 14.83
CA PHE A 9 14.96 19.03 13.55
C PHE A 9 15.15 17.49 13.74
N SER A 10 15.80 17.07 14.83
CA SER A 10 15.95 15.66 15.20
C SER A 10 14.64 14.98 15.61
N GLU A 11 13.65 15.75 16.08
CA GLU A 11 12.33 15.23 16.44
C GLU A 11 11.43 15.12 15.19
N GLU A 12 11.63 15.99 14.21
CA GLU A 12 10.91 15.96 12.91
C GLU A 12 11.41 14.82 12.02
N LEU A 13 12.72 14.52 12.01
CA LEU A 13 13.24 13.35 11.30
C LEU A 13 12.72 12.02 11.88
N LYS A 14 12.33 12.00 13.16
CA LYS A 14 11.69 10.82 13.78
C LYS A 14 10.24 10.62 13.35
N GLU A 15 9.59 11.62 12.76
CA GLU A 15 8.23 11.48 12.20
C GLU A 15 8.21 10.86 10.80
N LEU A 16 9.38 10.64 10.19
CA LEU A 16 9.45 9.99 8.88
C LEU A 16 8.99 8.53 8.98
N SER A 17 7.92 8.24 8.25
CA SER A 17 7.45 6.87 8.00
C SER A 17 8.01 6.37 6.68
N PHE A 18 8.44 5.10 6.65
CA PHE A 18 9.03 4.47 5.48
C PHE A 18 8.14 3.31 4.99
N SER A 19 7.84 3.30 3.69
CA SER A 19 6.85 2.37 3.11
C SER A 19 7.35 1.73 1.80
N PRO A 20 8.44 0.96 1.81
CA PRO A 20 8.95 0.31 0.61
C PRO A 20 7.99 -0.79 0.14
N GLY A 21 7.82 -0.90 -1.16
CA GLY A 21 7.01 -1.95 -1.76
C GLY A 21 7.48 -2.31 -3.16
N VAL A 22 7.12 -3.53 -3.56
CA VAL A 22 7.40 -4.10 -4.87
C VAL A 22 6.10 -4.58 -5.50
N GLU A 23 5.97 -4.34 -6.80
CA GLU A 23 4.84 -4.81 -7.60
C GLU A 23 5.38 -5.55 -8.82
N TYR A 24 4.79 -6.71 -9.11
CA TYR A 24 5.07 -7.48 -10.30
C TYR A 24 3.77 -7.72 -11.06
N MET A 25 3.72 -7.29 -12.32
CA MET A 25 2.58 -7.49 -13.21
C MET A 25 2.95 -8.51 -14.28
N TYR A 26 2.17 -9.57 -14.38
CA TYR A 26 2.25 -10.58 -15.42
C TYR A 26 1.14 -10.38 -16.45
N ASN A 27 1.56 -10.06 -17.67
CA ASN A 27 0.71 -9.96 -18.86
C ASN A 27 -0.52 -9.04 -18.69
N ASP A 28 -0.41 -7.99 -17.87
CA ASP A 28 -1.52 -7.07 -17.52
C ASP A 28 -2.80 -7.74 -16.97
N LEU A 29 -2.74 -9.03 -16.65
CA LEU A 29 -3.86 -9.84 -16.17
C LEU A 29 -3.69 -10.20 -14.70
N PHE A 30 -2.47 -10.49 -14.27
CA PHE A 30 -2.18 -10.91 -12.90
C PHE A 30 -1.15 -9.98 -12.27
N ALA A 31 -1.42 -9.49 -11.07
CA ALA A 31 -0.51 -8.66 -10.31
C ALA A 31 -0.18 -9.35 -8.99
N ILE A 32 1.08 -9.28 -8.55
CA ILE A 32 1.50 -9.60 -7.19
C ILE A 32 2.11 -8.34 -6.58
N ARG A 33 1.76 -8.06 -5.33
CA ARG A 33 2.24 -6.91 -4.57
C ARG A 33 2.76 -7.37 -3.22
N ALA A 34 3.90 -6.83 -2.82
CA ALA A 34 4.39 -6.96 -1.46
C ALA A 34 4.88 -5.60 -0.97
N GLY A 35 4.61 -5.26 0.28
CA GLY A 35 5.00 -4.01 0.88
C GLY A 35 5.39 -4.20 2.33
N TYR A 36 6.17 -3.27 2.83
CA TYR A 36 6.46 -3.15 4.24
C TYR A 36 6.23 -1.69 4.64
N PHE A 37 5.59 -1.50 5.78
CA PHE A 37 5.37 -0.20 6.38
C PHE A 37 6.11 -0.17 7.70
N TYR A 38 6.87 0.90 7.91
CA TYR A 38 7.63 1.15 9.11
C TYR A 38 7.41 2.60 9.57
N GLU A 39 7.01 2.75 10.82
CA GLU A 39 6.90 4.03 11.50
C GLU A 39 7.70 4.00 12.80
N ASN A 40 8.26 5.15 13.17
CA ASN A 40 9.12 5.26 14.34
C ASN A 40 8.36 4.88 15.63
N PRO A 41 8.94 4.03 16.51
CA PRO A 41 8.34 3.63 17.78
C PRO A 41 7.99 4.79 18.72
N ASN A 42 8.68 5.93 18.61
CA ASN A 42 8.44 7.09 19.49
C ASN A 42 7.24 7.96 19.06
N LYS A 43 6.64 7.71 17.87
CA LYS A 43 5.53 8.53 17.33
C LYS A 43 4.24 7.72 17.15
N GLY A 44 4.35 6.44 16.80
CA GLY A 44 3.18 5.57 16.63
C GLY A 44 3.53 4.07 16.56
N GLY A 45 4.78 3.73 16.24
CA GLY A 45 5.29 2.36 16.32
C GLY A 45 4.63 1.36 15.39
N ARG A 46 3.87 1.84 14.39
CA ARG A 46 3.15 0.97 13.45
C ARG A 46 4.16 0.35 12.47
N HIS A 47 4.23 -0.96 12.48
CA HIS A 47 4.98 -1.72 11.48
C HIS A 47 4.15 -2.91 11.02
N TYR A 48 4.03 -3.06 9.70
CA TYR A 48 3.26 -4.13 9.11
C TYR A 48 3.75 -4.46 7.70
N ALA A 49 3.73 -5.73 7.35
CA ALA A 49 3.91 -6.17 5.98
C ALA A 49 2.55 -6.27 5.29
N THR A 50 2.52 -5.97 3.99
CA THR A 50 1.36 -6.17 3.14
C THR A 50 1.73 -7.12 2.03
N THR A 51 0.82 -8.02 1.69
CA THR A 51 0.93 -8.85 0.49
C THR A 51 -0.39 -8.81 -0.24
N GLY A 52 -0.40 -8.90 -1.55
CA GLY A 52 -1.62 -8.83 -2.32
C GLY A 52 -1.44 -9.41 -3.70
N PHE A 53 -2.57 -9.78 -4.30
CA PHE A 53 -2.61 -10.19 -5.68
C PHE A 53 -3.81 -9.53 -6.37
N GLY A 54 -3.70 -9.29 -7.66
CA GLY A 54 -4.74 -8.70 -8.47
C GLY A 54 -4.99 -9.53 -9.72
N LEU A 55 -6.24 -9.55 -10.16
CA LEU A 55 -6.69 -10.17 -11.40
C LEU A 55 -7.47 -9.13 -12.19
N LYS A 56 -7.06 -8.88 -13.42
CA LYS A 56 -7.76 -8.00 -14.36
C LYS A 56 -8.35 -8.83 -15.48
N TYR A 57 -9.64 -8.64 -15.72
CA TYR A 57 -10.40 -9.28 -16.79
C TYR A 57 -11.22 -8.23 -17.51
N ASP A 58 -10.76 -7.84 -18.70
CA ASP A 58 -11.41 -6.82 -19.54
C ASP A 58 -11.64 -5.49 -18.76
N VAL A 59 -12.89 -5.14 -18.51
CA VAL A 59 -13.30 -3.95 -17.73
C VAL A 59 -13.30 -4.18 -16.21
N LEU A 60 -13.20 -5.42 -15.76
CA LEU A 60 -13.23 -5.78 -14.34
C LEU A 60 -11.83 -5.97 -13.79
N LYS A 61 -11.61 -5.51 -12.56
CA LYS A 61 -10.38 -5.72 -11.83
C LYS A 61 -10.70 -6.09 -10.38
N PHE A 62 -10.18 -7.24 -9.98
CA PHE A 62 -10.26 -7.79 -8.64
C PHE A 62 -8.89 -7.63 -7.97
N ASP A 63 -8.85 -7.06 -6.77
CA ASP A 63 -7.64 -6.99 -5.97
C ASP A 63 -7.91 -7.58 -4.59
N PHE A 64 -6.98 -8.43 -4.16
CA PHE A 64 -6.95 -9.01 -2.84
C PHE A 64 -5.68 -8.55 -2.14
N SER A 65 -5.79 -8.14 -0.88
CA SER A 65 -4.66 -7.68 -0.10
C SER A 65 -4.81 -8.18 1.33
N TYR A 66 -3.73 -8.74 1.86
CA TYR A 66 -3.61 -9.23 3.21
C TYR A 66 -2.58 -8.40 3.96
N LEU A 67 -3.01 -7.90 5.13
CA LEU A 67 -2.18 -7.05 5.97
C LEU A 67 -1.63 -7.90 7.12
N ILE A 68 -0.36 -8.24 7.01
CA ILE A 68 0.42 -9.00 7.99
C ILE A 68 0.97 -7.98 9.01
N ALA A 69 0.17 -7.65 10.01
CA ALA A 69 0.60 -6.83 11.15
C ALA A 69 0.64 -7.68 12.42
N SER A 70 1.54 -7.31 13.34
CA SER A 70 1.46 -7.82 14.71
C SER A 70 0.21 -7.24 15.40
N GLN A 71 -0.63 -8.10 15.99
CA GLN A 71 -1.89 -7.75 16.66
C GLN A 71 -1.72 -6.66 17.74
N GLN A 72 -0.50 -6.51 18.26
CA GLN A 72 -0.15 -5.55 19.30
C GLN A 72 -0.12 -4.08 18.80
N ASN A 73 -0.04 -3.85 17.49
CA ASN A 73 0.18 -2.51 16.90
C ASN A 73 -0.90 -2.05 15.91
N SER A 74 -1.91 -2.87 15.58
CA SER A 74 -3.00 -2.44 14.70
C SER A 74 -4.28 -3.28 14.88
N PRO A 75 -5.45 -2.66 15.08
CA PRO A 75 -6.73 -3.37 15.09
C PRO A 75 -7.12 -3.95 13.73
N LEU A 76 -6.42 -3.60 12.65
CA LEU A 76 -6.60 -4.17 11.31
C LEU A 76 -5.63 -5.33 11.03
N ALA A 77 -4.90 -5.82 12.04
CA ALA A 77 -4.04 -6.98 11.88
C ALA A 77 -4.81 -8.19 11.33
N ASN A 78 -4.19 -8.89 10.38
CA ASN A 78 -4.73 -10.10 9.76
C ASN A 78 -6.04 -9.87 8.97
N THR A 79 -6.27 -8.64 8.50
CA THR A 79 -7.44 -8.35 7.66
C THR A 79 -7.18 -8.71 6.20
N LEU A 80 -8.09 -9.48 5.61
CA LEU A 80 -8.16 -9.69 4.17
C LEU A 80 -9.09 -8.63 3.56
N ARG A 81 -8.53 -7.82 2.67
CA ARG A 81 -9.25 -6.80 1.90
C ARG A 81 -9.46 -7.30 0.49
N SER A 82 -10.72 -7.34 0.07
CA SER A 82 -11.12 -7.65 -1.30
C SER A 82 -11.69 -6.38 -1.93
N THR A 83 -11.28 -6.08 -3.15
CA THR A 83 -11.75 -4.92 -3.91
C THR A 83 -12.14 -5.38 -5.30
N LEU A 84 -13.35 -4.99 -5.73
CA LEU A 84 -13.84 -5.16 -7.08
C LEU A 84 -14.02 -3.78 -7.69
N SER A 85 -13.39 -3.57 -8.83
CA SER A 85 -13.49 -2.34 -9.61
C SER A 85 -13.91 -2.66 -11.03
N ALA A 86 -14.70 -1.77 -11.61
CA ALA A 86 -15.14 -1.86 -12.99
C ALA A 86 -14.85 -0.52 -13.69
N SER A 87 -14.15 -0.57 -14.82
CA SER A 87 -13.76 0.61 -15.59
C SER A 87 -14.57 0.68 -16.88
N PHE A 88 -15.55 1.57 -16.92
CA PHE A 88 -16.41 1.79 -18.07
C PHE A 88 -15.96 3.05 -18.80
N GLY A 89 -14.98 2.91 -19.71
CA GLY A 89 -14.41 4.06 -20.40
C GLY A 89 -13.47 3.67 -21.55
N GLY A 90 -14.04 3.61 -22.76
CA GLY A 90 -13.39 3.81 -24.05
C GLY A 90 -12.15 2.97 -24.36
N VAL A 91 -12.34 2.00 -25.27
CA VAL A 91 -11.27 1.48 -26.15
C VAL A 91 -10.59 2.67 -26.85
N LYS A 92 -9.60 3.28 -26.22
CA LYS A 92 -8.63 4.08 -26.96
C LYS A 92 -7.76 3.06 -27.65
N ASN A 93 -8.18 2.71 -28.87
CA ASN A 93 -7.29 2.24 -29.91
C ASN A 93 -6.14 3.24 -29.99
N ALA A 94 -5.09 3.03 -29.20
CA ALA A 94 -3.76 3.57 -29.46
C ALA A 94 -3.16 2.76 -30.61
N SER A 95 -3.89 2.71 -31.74
CA SER A 95 -3.32 2.37 -33.03
C SER A 95 -2.42 3.54 -33.38
N LYS A 96 -1.16 3.35 -33.03
CA LYS A 96 0.02 4.11 -33.44
C LYS A 96 -0.14 4.51 -34.92
N LYS A 97 -0.10 5.82 -35.19
CA LYS A 97 0.32 6.33 -36.49
C LYS A 97 1.75 6.84 -36.36
#